data_AF-A0AAV4CZN3-F1
#
_entry.id   AF-A0AAV4CZN3-F1
#
_cell.length_a   1.000
_cell.length_b   1.000
_cell.length_c   1.000
_cell.angle_alpha   90.00
_cell.angle_beta   90.00
_cell.angle_gamma   90.00
#
_symmetry.space_group_name_H-M   'P 1'
#
loop_
_entity.id
_entity.type
_entity.pdbx_description
1 polymer ?
#
loop_
_entity_poly.entity_id
_entity_poly.type
_entity_poly.pdbx_seq_one_letter_code
_entity_poly.pdbx_strand_id
1 'polypeptide(L)'
;MVEELSGVTHARRIKVRRGEDKIQTDTVALTFDSPKPPSRIRAGYLTLDVRPYVPLPMRCYKCQRYGHGKDRCKKPAAVCVRCGKGGHVERDCSADPHCVNCKGDHIASSKTCPKFLEEQAILRYKAENGGTFQQARKAVAV
;
A
#
# COMPACT_ATOMS: atom_id res chain seq x y z
N MET A 1 19.72 17.57 -3.54
CA MET A 1 19.95 16.19 -3.07
C MET A 1 19.63 15.11 -4.11
N VAL A 2 18.69 15.33 -5.06
CA VAL A 2 18.46 14.35 -6.16
C VAL A 2 19.51 14.44 -7.26
N GLU A 3 20.06 15.64 -7.48
CA GLU A 3 20.99 15.96 -8.59
C GLU A 3 22.33 15.20 -8.56
N GLU A 4 22.68 14.55 -7.45
CA GLU A 4 23.92 13.77 -7.29
C GLU A 4 23.71 12.25 -7.43
N LEU A 5 22.47 11.78 -7.59
CA LEU A 5 22.14 10.37 -7.70
C LEU A 5 21.81 10.02 -9.16
N SER A 6 22.77 9.40 -9.86
CA SER A 6 22.60 8.99 -11.26
C SER A 6 21.32 8.17 -11.47
N GLY A 7 20.52 8.56 -12.47
CA GLY A 7 19.28 7.88 -12.85
C GLY A 7 18.08 8.14 -11.92
N VAL A 8 18.21 8.95 -10.86
CA VAL A 8 17.09 9.27 -9.97
C VAL A 8 16.36 10.52 -10.46
N THR A 9 15.05 10.38 -10.75
CA THR A 9 14.18 11.49 -11.19
C THR A 9 13.41 12.12 -10.04
N HIS A 10 13.22 11.38 -8.95
CA HIS A 10 12.52 11.88 -7.77
C HIS A 10 12.98 11.17 -6.51
N ALA A 11 13.04 11.89 -5.39
CA ALA A 11 13.28 11.31 -4.08
C ALA A 11 12.26 11.84 -3.09
N ARG A 12 11.63 10.96 -2.33
CA ARG A 12 10.73 11.35 -1.24
C ARG A 12 11.03 10.57 0.03
N ARG A 13 11.15 11.28 1.15
CA ARG A 13 11.25 10.67 2.48
C ARG A 13 9.91 10.08 2.88
N ILE A 14 9.90 8.83 3.34
CA ILE A 14 8.69 8.17 3.81
C ILE A 14 8.30 8.79 5.15
N LYS A 15 7.03 9.18 5.27
CA LYS A 15 6.45 9.69 6.51
C LYS A 15 5.49 8.65 7.05
N VAL A 16 5.56 8.40 8.35
CA VAL A 16 4.65 7.48 9.04
C VAL A 16 3.82 8.30 10.02
N ARG A 17 2.52 8.00 10.09
CA ARG A 17 1.64 8.60 11.07
C ARG A 17 1.56 7.68 12.28
N ARG A 18 1.89 8.17 13.47
CA ARG A 18 1.70 7.47 14.75
C ARG A 18 0.81 8.34 15.63
N GLY A 19 -0.46 7.96 15.78
CA GLY A 19 -1.45 8.83 16.40
C GLY A 19 -1.65 10.13 15.62
N GLU A 20 -1.51 11.27 16.30
CA GLU A 20 -1.61 12.59 15.68
C GLU A 20 -0.32 13.03 14.98
N ASP A 21 0.82 12.45 15.36
CA ASP A 21 2.13 12.85 14.88
C ASP A 21 2.45 12.30 13.49
N LYS A 22 3.02 13.18 12.65
CA LYS A 22 3.63 12.82 11.37
C LYS A 22 5.15 12.74 11.55
N ILE A 23 5.63 11.53 11.73
CA ILE A 23 7.06 11.26 11.96
C ILE A 23 7.74 11.08 10.61
N GLN A 24 8.82 11.83 10.38
CA GLN A 24 9.71 11.58 9.25
C GLN A 24 10.57 10.36 9.56
N THR A 25 10.64 9.41 8.62
CA THR A 25 11.51 8.24 8.78
C THR A 25 12.86 8.46 8.11
N ASP A 26 13.84 7.62 8.44
CA ASP A 26 15.12 7.55 7.72
C ASP A 26 15.05 6.79 6.39
N THR A 27 13.85 6.36 5.99
CA THR A 27 13.63 5.68 4.72
C THR A 27 13.30 6.68 3.61
N VAL A 28 14.03 6.59 2.49
CA VAL A 28 13.80 7.37 1.28
C VAL A 28 13.35 6.45 0.15
N ALA A 29 12.26 6.81 -0.52
CA ALA A 29 11.82 6.18 -1.75
C ALA A 29 12.37 6.98 -2.94
N LEU A 30 13.12 6.29 -3.80
CA LEU A 30 13.70 6.85 -5.03
C LEU A 30 12.91 6.38 -6.23
N THR A 31 12.64 7.29 -7.16
CA THR A 31 12.09 7.01 -8.48
C THR A 31 13.22 7.09 -9.48
N PHE A 32 13.39 6.04 -10.28
CA PHE A 32 14.42 5.98 -11.31
C PHE A 32 13.81 6.30 -12.69
N ASP A 33 14.64 6.77 -13.62
CA ASP A 33 14.30 6.94 -15.04
C ASP A 33 14.24 5.62 -15.81
N SER A 34 14.61 4.51 -15.18
CA SER A 34 14.59 3.17 -15.75
C SER A 34 13.51 2.28 -15.13
N PRO A 35 12.95 1.31 -15.90
CA PRO A 35 11.92 0.39 -15.38
C PRO A 35 12.42 -0.55 -14.28
N LYS A 36 13.72 -0.85 -14.26
CA LYS A 36 14.37 -1.72 -13.28
C LYS A 36 15.44 -0.90 -12.54
N PRO A 37 15.29 -0.68 -11.23
CA PRO A 37 16.28 0.07 -10.49
C PRO A 37 17.61 -0.71 -10.40
N PRO A 38 18.76 -0.02 -10.28
CA PRO A 38 20.02 -0.68 -9.99
C PRO A 38 19.97 -1.34 -8.61
N SER A 39 20.79 -2.36 -8.36
CA SER A 39 20.88 -3.02 -7.05
C SER A 39 21.58 -2.17 -5.99
N ARG A 40 22.42 -1.22 -6.43
CA ARG A 40 23.16 -0.29 -5.58
C ARG A 40 23.22 1.09 -6.21
N ILE A 41 23.26 2.11 -5.36
CA ILE A 41 23.54 3.49 -5.76
C ILE A 41 24.67 4.06 -4.92
N ARG A 42 25.34 5.07 -5.48
CA ARG A 42 26.32 5.86 -4.76
C ARG A 42 25.70 7.20 -4.38
N ALA A 43 25.71 7.52 -3.09
CA ALA A 43 25.23 8.78 -2.54
C ALA A 43 26.41 9.46 -1.81
N GLY A 44 27.11 10.36 -2.52
CA GLY A 44 28.39 10.88 -2.06
C GLY A 44 29.43 9.76 -1.87
N TYR A 45 29.87 9.57 -0.63
CA TYR A 45 30.82 8.51 -0.25
C TYR A 45 30.15 7.19 0.18
N LEU A 46 28.82 7.14 0.26
CA LEU A 46 28.08 5.95 0.66
C LEU A 46 27.71 5.10 -0.55
N THR A 47 27.79 3.78 -0.40
CA THR A 47 27.16 2.81 -1.31
C THR A 47 25.97 2.20 -0.60
N LEU A 48 24.79 2.38 -1.17
CA LEU A 48 23.52 1.95 -0.58
C LEU A 48 22.88 0.85 -1.43
N ASP A 49 22.41 -0.21 -0.79
CA ASP A 49 21.60 -1.22 -1.45
C ASP A 49 20.20 -0.66 -1.74
N VAL A 50 19.74 -0.84 -2.97
CA VAL A 50 18.41 -0.46 -3.41
C VAL A 50 17.54 -1.70 -3.44
N ARG A 51 16.36 -1.60 -2.81
CA ARG A 51 15.36 -2.65 -2.79
C ARG A 51 14.09 -2.16 -3.48
N PRO A 52 13.39 -3.01 -4.24
CA PRO A 52 12.09 -2.66 -4.80
C PRO A 52 11.13 -2.14 -3.73
N TYR A 53 10.49 -1.01 -4.01
CA TYR A 53 9.49 -0.44 -3.11
C TYR A 53 8.15 -1.19 -3.27
N VAL A 54 7.76 -1.95 -2.25
CA VAL A 54 6.44 -2.60 -2.19
C VAL A 54 5.47 -1.72 -1.39
N PRO A 55 4.51 -1.03 -2.03
CA PRO A 55 3.51 -0.24 -1.30
C PRO A 55 2.54 -1.15 -0.53
N LEU A 56 1.79 -0.56 0.39
CA LEU A 56 0.65 -1.24 1.03
C LEU A 56 -0.53 -1.34 0.05
N PRO A 57 -1.40 -2.36 0.16
CA PRO A 57 -2.58 -2.52 -0.66
C PRO A 57 -3.50 -1.31 -0.52
N MET A 58 -3.85 -0.70 -1.66
CA MET A 58 -4.74 0.45 -1.68
C MET A 58 -6.14 0.01 -1.27
N ARG A 59 -6.59 0.44 -0.09
CA ARG A 59 -7.94 0.21 0.42
C ARG A 59 -8.79 1.47 0.25
N CYS A 60 -9.99 1.30 -0.29
CA CYS A 60 -10.95 2.38 -0.38
C CYS A 60 -11.51 2.72 1.02
N TYR A 61 -11.26 3.93 1.53
CA TYR A 61 -11.83 4.35 2.82
C TYR A 61 -13.35 4.57 2.82
N LYS A 62 -14.02 4.45 1.66
CA LYS A 62 -15.49 4.49 1.54
C LYS A 62 -16.09 3.10 1.61
N CYS A 63 -15.68 2.17 0.75
CA CYS A 63 -16.27 0.83 0.68
C CYS A 63 -15.43 -0.30 1.32
N GLN A 64 -14.24 0.04 1.84
CA GLN A 64 -13.28 -0.87 2.48
C GLN A 64 -12.70 -1.98 1.58
N ARG A 65 -13.03 -2.00 0.29
CA ARG A 65 -12.47 -2.93 -0.70
C ARG A 65 -11.11 -2.48 -1.22
N TYR A 66 -10.29 -3.44 -1.65
CA TYR A 66 -8.99 -3.18 -2.28
C TYR A 66 -9.12 -2.77 -3.76
N GLY A 67 -8.06 -2.14 -4.28
CA GLY A 67 -7.88 -1.85 -5.71
C GLY A 67 -8.31 -0.46 -6.17
N HIS A 68 -8.91 0.36 -5.30
CA HIS A 68 -9.24 1.76 -5.63
C HIS A 68 -9.28 2.65 -4.39
N GLY A 69 -9.09 3.96 -4.60
CA GLY A 69 -9.22 4.99 -3.57
C GLY A 69 -10.66 5.47 -3.37
N LYS A 70 -10.88 6.36 -2.38
CA LYS A 70 -12.18 6.97 -2.10
C LYS A 70 -12.73 7.72 -3.32
N ASP A 71 -11.88 8.46 -4.02
CA ASP A 71 -12.29 9.38 -5.09
C ASP A 71 -12.79 8.66 -6.36
N ARG A 72 -12.39 7.39 -6.53
CA ARG A 72 -12.84 6.53 -7.63
C ARG A 72 -13.94 5.54 -7.20
N CYS A 73 -14.44 5.67 -5.96
CA CYS A 73 -15.44 4.75 -5.42
C CYS A 73 -16.83 5.10 -5.90
N LYS A 74 -17.48 4.14 -6.59
CA LYS A 74 -18.85 4.27 -7.10
C LYS A 74 -19.93 3.95 -6.06
N LYS A 75 -19.57 3.51 -4.85
CA LYS A 75 -20.56 3.21 -3.81
C LYS A 75 -21.16 4.53 -3.30
N PRO A 76 -22.49 4.61 -3.06
CA PRO A 76 -23.14 5.85 -2.64
C PRO A 76 -22.75 6.25 -1.22
N ALA A 77 -22.75 5.29 -0.28
CA ALA A 77 -22.44 5.52 1.13
C ALA A 77 -21.11 4.88 1.55
N ALA A 78 -20.53 5.41 2.64
CA ALA A 78 -19.40 4.77 3.32
C ALA A 78 -19.88 3.60 4.19
N VAL A 79 -19.01 2.62 4.38
CA VAL A 79 -19.22 1.49 5.30
C VAL A 79 -18.17 1.50 6.38
N CYS A 80 -18.59 1.06 7.57
CA CYS A 80 -17.73 0.96 8.74
C CYS A 80 -16.58 -0.03 8.50
N VAL A 81 -15.37 0.36 8.88
CA VAL A 81 -14.18 -0.50 8.80
C VAL A 81 -14.25 -1.70 9.74
N ARG A 82 -14.96 -1.57 10.86
CA ARG A 82 -15.10 -2.62 11.86
C ARG A 82 -16.06 -3.70 11.39
N CYS A 83 -17.32 -3.36 11.08
CA CYS A 83 -18.38 -4.34 10.80
C CYS A 83 -18.84 -4.40 9.34
N GLY A 84 -18.33 -3.53 8.47
CA GLY A 84 -18.69 -3.53 7.04
C GLY A 84 -20.09 -3.00 6.70
N LYS A 85 -20.87 -2.54 7.69
CA LYS A 85 -22.22 -1.97 7.50
C LYS A 85 -22.18 -0.44 7.42
N GLY A 86 -23.16 0.14 6.73
CA GLY A 86 -23.36 1.60 6.66
C GLY A 86 -24.18 2.14 7.84
N GLY A 87 -24.47 3.45 7.81
CA GLY A 87 -25.42 4.09 8.74
C GLY A 87 -24.81 4.60 10.06
N HIS A 88 -23.49 4.49 10.25
CA HIS A 88 -22.80 5.00 11.43
C HIS A 88 -21.33 5.31 11.10
N VAL A 89 -20.66 6.05 12.00
CA VAL A 89 -19.21 6.25 11.96
C VAL A 89 -18.49 5.20 12.80
N GLU A 90 -17.22 4.95 12.49
CA GLU A 90 -16.42 3.90 13.16
C GLU A 90 -16.42 4.02 14.70
N ARG A 91 -16.36 5.25 15.22
CA ARG A 91 -16.31 5.53 16.66
C ARG A 91 -17.55 5.03 17.42
N ASP A 92 -18.69 4.96 16.75
CA ASP A 92 -19.97 4.56 17.35
C ASP A 92 -20.28 3.06 17.11
N CYS A 93 -19.35 2.33 16.47
CA CYS A 93 -19.56 0.94 16.11
C CYS A 93 -19.31 -0.01 17.29
N SER A 94 -20.39 -0.59 17.81
CA SER A 94 -20.36 -1.63 18.86
C SER A 94 -20.54 -3.05 18.32
N ALA A 95 -20.67 -3.23 17.01
CA ALA A 95 -20.84 -4.55 16.39
C ALA A 95 -19.51 -5.33 16.34
N ASP A 96 -19.65 -6.66 16.25
CA ASP A 96 -18.50 -7.54 16.08
C ASP A 96 -17.73 -7.23 14.78
N PRO A 97 -16.38 -7.35 14.81
CA PRO A 97 -15.58 -7.14 13.63
C PRO A 97 -15.96 -8.10 12.50
N HIS A 98 -16.18 -7.57 11.30
CA HIS A 98 -16.50 -8.32 10.11
C HIS A 98 -15.83 -7.70 8.88
N CYS A 99 -14.96 -8.47 8.23
CA CYS A 99 -14.19 -7.99 7.10
C CYS A 99 -14.98 -8.08 5.79
N VAL A 100 -15.20 -6.96 5.10
CA VAL A 100 -15.88 -6.94 3.80
C VAL A 100 -15.13 -7.67 2.66
N ASN A 101 -13.84 -7.98 2.86
CA ASN A 101 -12.98 -8.57 1.83
C ASN A 101 -12.94 -10.10 1.93
N CYS A 102 -12.68 -10.64 3.11
CA CYS A 102 -12.59 -12.09 3.34
C CYS A 102 -13.78 -12.68 4.12
N LYS A 103 -14.70 -11.86 4.62
CA LYS A 103 -15.83 -12.24 5.50
C LYS A 103 -15.44 -12.82 6.86
N GLY A 104 -14.17 -12.70 7.28
CA GLY A 104 -13.68 -13.17 8.58
C GLY A 104 -13.88 -12.17 9.73
N ASP A 105 -13.65 -12.65 10.94
CA ASP A 105 -13.93 -11.96 12.21
C ASP A 105 -12.80 -11.00 12.62
N HIS A 106 -12.53 -10.03 11.74
CA HIS A 106 -11.57 -8.96 12.00
C HIS A 106 -11.95 -7.70 11.22
N ILE A 107 -11.40 -6.56 11.62
CA ILE A 107 -11.63 -5.29 10.91
C ILE A 107 -11.05 -5.34 9.49
N ALA A 108 -11.60 -4.55 8.57
CA ALA A 108 -11.17 -4.52 7.17
C ALA A 108 -9.75 -3.96 6.96
N SER A 109 -9.13 -3.34 7.98
CA SER A 109 -7.72 -2.89 7.98
C SER A 109 -6.73 -3.93 8.47
N SER A 110 -7.19 -5.11 8.89
CA SER A 110 -6.29 -6.11 9.46
C SER A 110 -5.25 -6.57 8.43
N LYS A 111 -3.97 -6.58 8.84
CA LYS A 111 -2.86 -7.10 8.03
C LYS A 111 -2.79 -8.63 8.02
N THR A 112 -3.54 -9.29 8.89
CA THR A 112 -3.68 -10.76 8.92
C THR A 112 -4.79 -11.26 7.99
N CYS A 113 -5.55 -10.36 7.35
CA CYS A 113 -6.60 -10.70 6.40
C CYS A 113 -6.02 -11.50 5.21
N PRO A 114 -6.59 -12.67 4.84
CA PRO A 114 -6.13 -13.42 3.66
C PRO A 114 -6.14 -12.59 2.37
N LYS A 115 -7.17 -11.76 2.17
CA LYS A 115 -7.25 -10.84 1.01
C LYS A 115 -6.24 -9.72 1.06
N PHE A 116 -5.81 -9.27 2.25
CA PHE A 116 -4.71 -8.32 2.37
C PHE A 116 -3.39 -8.97 1.95
N LEU A 117 -3.12 -10.20 2.41
CA LEU A 117 -1.91 -10.94 2.09
C LEU A 117 -1.81 -11.23 0.58
N GLU A 118 -2.92 -11.62 -0.04
CA GLU A 118 -3.03 -11.81 -1.49
C GLU A 118 -2.70 -10.52 -2.27
N GLU A 119 -3.31 -9.39 -1.92
CA GLU A 119 -3.03 -8.09 -2.57
C GLU A 119 -1.59 -7.60 -2.29
N GLN A 120 -1.04 -7.89 -1.11
CA GLN A 120 0.36 -7.61 -0.79
C GLN A 120 1.33 -8.44 -1.64
N ALA A 121 1.00 -9.70 -1.91
CA ALA A 121 1.78 -10.57 -2.78
C ALA A 121 1.73 -10.09 -4.24
N ILE A 122 0.55 -9.67 -4.74
CA ILE A 122 0.40 -9.07 -6.07
C ILE A 122 1.26 -7.82 -6.22
N LEU A 123 1.26 -6.93 -5.22
CA LEU A 123 2.09 -5.72 -5.24
C LEU A 123 3.58 -6.03 -5.17
N ARG A 124 3.98 -7.04 -4.38
CA ARG A 124 5.36 -7.50 -4.31
C ARG A 124 5.83 -8.04 -5.66
N TYR A 125 5.06 -8.95 -6.27
CA TYR A 125 5.37 -9.49 -7.59
C TYR A 125 5.57 -8.37 -8.61
N LYS A 126 4.68 -7.38 -8.63
CA LYS A 126 4.78 -6.24 -9.54
C LYS A 126 6.02 -5.37 -9.27
N ALA A 127 6.39 -5.16 -8.01
CA ALA A 127 7.59 -4.40 -7.66
C ALA A 127 8.87 -5.12 -8.10
N GLU A 128 8.90 -6.46 -8.02
CA GLU A 128 10.06 -7.28 -8.36
C GLU A 128 10.18 -7.56 -9.87
N ASN A 129 9.06 -7.80 -10.56
CA ASN A 129 9.03 -8.28 -11.94
C ASN A 129 8.49 -7.25 -12.95
N GLY A 130 7.90 -6.16 -12.47
CA GLY A 130 7.21 -5.18 -13.32
C GLY A 130 5.85 -5.69 -13.83
N GLY A 131 5.37 -5.09 -14.94
CA GLY A 131 4.15 -5.51 -15.62
C GLY A 131 2.84 -4.91 -15.08
N THR A 132 1.72 -5.41 -15.61
CA THR A 132 0.37 -4.98 -15.25
C THR A 132 -0.16 -5.71 -14.02
N PHE A 133 -1.17 -5.14 -13.36
CA PHE A 133 -1.85 -5.81 -12.24
C PHE A 133 -2.50 -7.14 -12.63
N GLN A 134 -2.95 -7.28 -13.88
CA GLN A 134 -3.54 -8.52 -14.37
C GLN A 134 -2.50 -9.64 -14.47
N GLN A 135 -1.29 -9.32 -14.94
CA GLN A 135 -0.18 -10.28 -14.99
C GLN A 135 0.23 -10.70 -13.58
N ALA A 136 0.39 -9.75 -12.66
CA ALA A 136 0.74 -10.05 -11.28
C ALA A 136 -0.33 -10.90 -10.56
N ARG A 137 -1.61 -10.64 -10.80
CA ARG A 137 -2.72 -11.47 -10.28
C ARG A 137 -2.66 -12.90 -10.78
N LYS A 138 -2.42 -13.11 -12.08
CA LYS A 138 -2.27 -14.45 -12.65
C LYS A 138 -1.06 -15.19 -12.08
N ALA A 139 0.02 -14.49 -11.76
CA ALA A 139 1.23 -15.11 -11.20
C ALA A 139 1.11 -15.48 -9.72
N VAL A 140 0.23 -14.81 -8.96
CA VAL A 140 0.02 -15.04 -7.53
C VAL A 140 -1.19 -15.94 -7.25
N ALA A 141 -2.15 -16.00 -8.17
CA ALA A 141 -3.29 -16.91 -8.07
C ALA A 141 -2.81 -18.36 -8.21
N VAL A 142 -3.00 -19.15 -7.16
CA VAL A 142 -2.89 -20.62 -7.17
C VAL A 142 -4.19 -21.21 -7.70
#